data_AF-A0AAP0EY10-F1
#
_entry.id   AF-A0AAP0EY10-F1
#
_cell.length_a   1.000
_cell.length_b   1.000
_cell.length_c   1.000
_cell.angle_alpha   90.00
_cell.angle_beta   90.00
_cell.angle_gamma   90.00
#
_symmetry.space_group_name_H-M   'P 1'
#
loop_
_entity.id
_entity.type
_entity.pdbx_description
1 polymer ?
#
loop_
_entity_poly.entity_id
_entity_poly.type
_entity_poly.pdbx_seq_one_letter_code
_entity_poly.pdbx_strand_id
1 'polypeptide(L)'
;MESSSSSSFVILSAFTISFFLLTSSPWKALAQQDNFLQCIASHSNQSMPQLYVPKFPSFLSVLQSSIYNLRFTSPATPKPLFIITPNHESQIRALVVCSKKHGLKITVRSGGHDFEGLSYRANVPFVLIDLVNFRTIDVNIKDSSAWVQAGATLWVKFIIELQRKAQSMGSLPVLVLSCWRRRAY
;
A
#
# COMPACT_ATOMS: atom_id res chain seq x y z
N MET A 1 -63.86 5.96 1.14
CA MET A 1 -62.73 6.70 1.77
C MET A 1 -61.64 5.77 2.31
N GLU A 2 -61.44 4.56 1.74
CA GLU A 2 -60.44 3.60 2.25
C GLU A 2 -59.17 3.46 1.38
N SER A 3 -59.16 3.94 0.13
CA SER A 3 -57.99 3.76 -0.77
C SER A 3 -56.78 4.64 -0.42
N SER A 4 -56.99 5.74 0.31
CA SER A 4 -55.91 6.67 0.68
C SER A 4 -55.04 6.13 1.82
N SER A 5 -55.54 5.21 2.65
CA SER A 5 -54.81 4.67 3.79
C SER A 5 -53.76 3.63 3.36
N SER A 6 -54.16 2.68 2.49
CA SER A 6 -53.26 1.64 1.97
C SER A 6 -52.07 2.21 1.19
N SER A 7 -52.28 3.27 0.42
CA SER A 7 -51.24 3.91 -0.39
C SER A 7 -50.13 4.54 0.49
N SER A 8 -50.52 5.15 1.61
CA SER A 8 -49.59 5.76 2.57
C SER A 8 -48.74 4.73 3.33
N PHE A 9 -49.29 3.55 3.65
CA PHE A 9 -48.54 2.46 4.29
C PHE A 9 -47.47 1.88 3.36
N VAL A 10 -47.79 1.71 2.07
CA VAL A 10 -46.83 1.20 1.08
C VAL A 10 -45.66 2.17 0.91
N ILE A 11 -45.95 3.48 0.81
CA ILE A 11 -44.91 4.52 0.69
C ILE A 11 -44.01 4.54 1.94
N LEU A 12 -44.60 4.51 3.15
CA LEU A 12 -43.84 4.52 4.40
C LEU A 12 -42.94 3.26 4.55
N SER A 13 -43.43 2.09 4.11
CA SER A 13 -42.64 0.85 4.09
C SER A 13 -41.49 0.88 3.09
N ALA A 14 -41.67 1.53 1.94
CA ALA A 14 -40.62 1.66 0.93
C ALA A 14 -39.49 2.59 1.42
N PHE A 15 -39.82 3.65 2.17
CA PHE A 15 -38.83 4.54 2.78
C PHE A 15 -38.01 3.87 3.89
N THR A 16 -38.60 2.98 4.69
CA THR A 16 -37.86 2.27 5.75
C THR A 16 -36.94 1.18 5.19
N ILE A 17 -37.33 0.49 4.12
CA ILE A 17 -36.48 -0.48 3.42
C ILE A 17 -35.30 0.22 2.71
N SER A 18 -35.55 1.40 2.11
CA SER A 18 -34.50 2.22 1.50
C SER A 18 -33.50 2.73 2.54
N PHE A 19 -33.97 3.18 3.72
CA PHE A 19 -33.09 3.62 4.82
C PHE A 19 -32.22 2.47 5.39
N PHE A 20 -32.75 1.24 5.45
CA PHE A 20 -31.98 0.07 5.89
C PHE A 20 -30.87 -0.34 4.92
N LEU A 21 -31.03 -0.09 3.62
CA LEU A 21 -30.03 -0.42 2.59
C LEU A 21 -28.88 0.58 2.51
N LEU A 22 -29.06 1.82 3.00
CA LEU A 22 -28.02 2.86 2.99
C LEU A 22 -27.14 2.88 4.26
N THR A 23 -27.48 2.13 5.31
CA THR A 23 -26.65 2.08 6.52
C THR A 23 -25.56 1.02 6.38
N SER A 24 -24.37 1.44 5.94
CA SER A 24 -23.16 0.63 6.13
C SER A 24 -22.85 0.56 7.63
N SER A 25 -23.32 -0.50 8.30
CA SER A 25 -23.06 -0.66 9.73
C SER A 25 -21.54 -0.77 9.99
N PRO A 26 -20.97 0.00 10.93
CA PRO A 26 -19.54 -0.04 11.27
C PRO A 26 -19.03 -1.45 11.61
N TRP A 27 -19.94 -2.29 12.11
CA TRP A 27 -19.67 -3.69 12.45
C TRP A 27 -19.22 -4.53 11.26
N LYS A 28 -19.77 -4.29 10.06
CA LYS A 28 -19.38 -5.04 8.85
C LYS A 28 -17.94 -4.74 8.45
N ALA A 29 -17.51 -3.48 8.55
CA ALA A 29 -16.14 -3.08 8.23
C ALA A 29 -15.11 -3.68 9.20
N LEU A 30 -15.44 -3.69 10.50
CA LEU A 30 -14.58 -4.27 11.54
C LEU A 30 -14.46 -5.79 11.41
N ALA A 31 -15.59 -6.49 11.24
CA ALA A 31 -15.59 -7.94 11.04
C ALA A 31 -14.85 -8.35 9.74
N GLN A 32 -14.95 -7.53 8.69
CA GLN A 32 -14.22 -7.76 7.44
C GLN A 32 -12.71 -7.53 7.60
N GLN A 33 -12.29 -6.58 8.43
CA GLN A 33 -10.89 -6.39 8.80
C GLN A 33 -10.35 -7.59 9.59
N ASP A 34 -11.06 -8.06 10.62
CA ASP A 34 -10.61 -9.18 11.46
C ASP A 34 -10.46 -10.48 10.67
N ASN A 35 -11.45 -10.79 9.82
CA ASN A 35 -11.39 -11.95 8.92
C ASN A 35 -10.23 -11.84 7.92
N PHE A 36 -9.94 -10.64 7.43
CA PHE A 36 -8.83 -10.40 6.52
C PHE A 36 -7.47 -10.60 7.21
N LEU A 37 -7.30 -10.09 8.43
CA LEU A 37 -6.08 -10.28 9.21
C LEU A 37 -5.86 -11.75 9.60
N GLN A 38 -6.93 -12.46 9.96
CA GLN A 38 -6.88 -13.89 10.22
C GLN A 38 -6.50 -14.68 8.95
N CYS A 39 -7.01 -14.28 7.79
CA CYS A 39 -6.60 -14.86 6.52
C CYS A 39 -5.08 -14.70 6.29
N ILE A 40 -4.53 -13.51 6.52
CA ILE A 40 -3.09 -13.26 6.36
C ILE A 40 -2.29 -14.17 7.30
N ALA A 41 -2.69 -14.25 8.57
CA ALA A 41 -2.03 -15.09 9.57
C ALA A 41 -1.98 -16.57 9.16
N SER A 42 -3.05 -17.08 8.52
CA SER A 42 -3.09 -18.47 8.04
C SER A 42 -2.26 -18.75 6.78
N HIS A 43 -1.86 -17.72 6.04
CA HIS A 43 -1.12 -17.84 4.76
C HIS A 43 0.35 -17.38 4.87
N SER A 44 0.80 -16.96 6.05
CA SER A 44 2.15 -16.48 6.30
C SER A 44 2.82 -17.31 7.40
N ASN A 45 3.98 -17.90 7.09
CA ASN A 45 4.85 -18.52 8.09
C ASN A 45 5.68 -17.49 8.88
N GLN A 46 5.53 -16.20 8.55
CA GLN A 46 6.20 -15.09 9.21
C GLN A 46 5.26 -14.41 10.21
N SER A 47 5.84 -13.62 11.12
CA SER A 47 5.07 -12.74 12.00
C SER A 47 4.13 -11.82 11.20
N MET A 48 3.09 -11.34 11.86
CA MET A 48 2.12 -10.45 11.20
C MET A 48 2.81 -9.18 10.68
N PRO A 49 2.46 -8.73 9.46
CA PRO A 49 2.96 -7.46 8.96
C PRO A 49 2.44 -6.31 9.85
N GLN A 50 3.18 -5.22 9.86
CA GLN A 50 2.78 -4.02 10.59
C GLN A 50 1.51 -3.43 9.99
N LEU A 51 0.55 -3.09 10.85
CA LEU A 51 -0.78 -2.60 10.48
C LEU A 51 -1.00 -1.20 11.06
N TYR A 52 -1.48 -0.28 10.22
CA TYR A 52 -1.88 1.06 10.65
C TYR A 52 -3.34 1.28 10.32
N VAL A 53 -4.12 1.65 11.34
CA VAL A 53 -5.58 1.83 11.25
C VAL A 53 -5.90 3.32 11.49
N PRO A 54 -6.86 3.92 10.76
CA PRO A 54 -7.22 5.34 10.87
C PRO A 54 -7.51 5.85 12.28
N LYS A 55 -7.91 4.96 13.20
CA LYS A 55 -8.17 5.28 14.62
C LYS A 55 -6.91 5.72 15.37
N PHE A 56 -5.72 5.35 14.90
CA PHE A 56 -4.47 5.59 15.61
C PHE A 56 -3.67 6.77 15.01
N PRO A 57 -2.98 7.58 15.83
CA PRO A 57 -2.22 8.75 15.35
C PRO A 57 -1.13 8.42 14.31
N SER A 58 -0.54 7.22 14.40
CA SER A 58 0.51 6.77 13.48
C SER A 58 0.03 6.62 12.04
N PHE A 59 -1.26 6.41 11.81
CA PHE A 59 -1.82 6.19 10.47
C PHE A 59 -1.54 7.36 9.53
N LEU A 60 -1.82 8.59 9.98
CA LEU A 60 -1.70 9.76 9.12
C LEU A 60 -0.21 10.05 8.81
N SER A 61 0.66 9.88 9.81
CA SER A 61 2.12 10.04 9.63
C SER A 61 2.65 9.07 8.58
N VAL A 62 2.30 7.79 8.66
CA VAL A 62 2.72 6.78 7.68
C VAL A 62 2.12 7.06 6.31
N LEU A 63 0.82 7.41 6.23
CA LEU A 63 0.17 7.74 4.98
C LEU A 63 0.85 8.93 4.28
N GLN A 64 1.15 10.00 5.02
CA GLN A 64 1.69 11.24 4.44
C GLN A 64 3.20 11.19 4.16
N SER A 65 3.95 10.30 4.83
CA SER A 65 5.41 10.19 4.70
C SER A 65 5.95 10.01 3.27
N SER A 66 5.10 9.53 2.34
CA SER A 66 5.46 9.28 0.95
C SER A 66 4.37 9.75 -0.02
N ILE A 67 3.69 10.86 0.32
CA ILE A 67 2.83 11.59 -0.62
C ILE A 67 3.62 12.77 -1.15
N TYR A 68 4.04 12.67 -2.42
CA TYR A 68 4.81 13.74 -3.07
C TYR A 68 3.92 14.82 -3.68
N ASN A 69 2.75 14.45 -4.21
CA ASN A 69 1.81 15.42 -4.76
C ASN A 69 0.85 15.91 -3.65
N LEU A 70 1.10 17.13 -3.16
CA LEU A 70 0.35 17.73 -2.05
C LEU A 70 -1.14 17.97 -2.37
N ARG A 71 -1.55 17.91 -3.65
CA ARG A 71 -2.98 17.95 -4.02
C ARG A 71 -3.79 16.86 -3.29
N PHE A 72 -3.17 15.73 -2.98
CA PHE A 72 -3.83 14.55 -2.41
C PHE A 72 -3.73 14.44 -0.89
N THR A 73 -3.23 15.47 -0.20
CA THR A 73 -3.19 15.50 1.28
C THR A 73 -4.48 16.05 1.90
N SER A 74 -5.38 16.62 1.08
CA SER A 74 -6.65 17.19 1.53
C SER A 74 -7.55 16.16 2.24
N PRO A 75 -8.33 16.56 3.26
CA PRO A 75 -9.34 15.71 3.89
C PRO A 75 -10.31 15.07 2.90
N ALA A 76 -10.63 15.75 1.80
CA ALA A 76 -11.53 15.27 0.75
C ALA A 76 -10.95 14.09 -0.07
N THR A 77 -9.63 13.86 -0.02
CA THR A 77 -9.01 12.74 -0.72
C THR A 77 -9.40 11.43 -0.03
N PRO A 78 -9.92 10.42 -0.78
CA PRO A 78 -10.21 9.10 -0.24
C PRO A 78 -8.96 8.46 0.39
N LYS A 79 -9.12 7.90 1.59
CA LYS A 79 -8.05 7.27 2.37
C LYS A 79 -8.24 5.75 2.39
N PRO A 80 -7.15 4.98 2.53
CA PRO A 80 -7.27 3.53 2.67
C PRO A 80 -7.99 3.18 3.98
N LEU A 81 -8.63 2.00 3.99
CA LEU A 81 -9.23 1.42 5.20
C LEU A 81 -8.18 1.19 6.28
N PHE A 82 -7.00 0.72 5.87
CA PHE A 82 -5.82 0.53 6.70
C PHE A 82 -4.58 0.39 5.79
N ILE A 83 -3.40 0.56 6.37
CA ILE A 83 -2.10 0.44 5.71
C ILE A 83 -1.38 -0.77 6.25
N ILE A 84 -0.78 -1.56 5.38
CA ILE A 84 0.01 -2.73 5.76
C ILE A 84 1.42 -2.57 5.20
N THR A 85 2.42 -2.67 6.07
CA THR A 85 3.84 -2.65 5.71
C THR A 85 4.45 -4.04 5.89
N PRO A 86 4.44 -4.90 4.84
CA PRO A 86 5.10 -6.19 4.91
C PRO A 86 6.62 -6.02 5.04
N ASN A 87 7.29 -7.01 5.61
CA ASN A 87 8.74 -7.09 5.74
C ASN A 87 9.34 -8.35 5.07
N HIS A 88 8.50 -9.26 4.56
CA HIS A 88 8.91 -10.48 3.88
C HIS A 88 8.00 -10.82 2.70
N GLU A 89 8.55 -11.39 1.63
CA GLU A 89 7.83 -11.65 0.38
C GLU A 89 6.62 -12.59 0.55
N SER A 90 6.71 -13.53 1.49
CA SER A 90 5.59 -14.42 1.83
C SER A 90 4.36 -13.67 2.32
N GLN A 91 4.54 -12.54 3.03
CA GLN A 91 3.43 -11.70 3.48
C GLN A 91 2.77 -11.00 2.30
N ILE A 92 3.52 -10.58 1.28
CA ILE A 92 2.96 -10.00 0.05
C ILE A 92 2.06 -11.03 -0.64
N ARG A 93 2.53 -12.29 -0.76
CA ARG A 93 1.73 -13.38 -1.31
C ARG A 93 0.43 -13.58 -0.51
N ALA A 94 0.52 -13.63 0.81
CA ALA A 94 -0.64 -13.77 1.70
C ALA A 94 -1.63 -12.61 1.51
N LEU A 95 -1.14 -11.37 1.45
CA LEU A 95 -1.96 -10.18 1.21
C LEU A 95 -2.75 -10.28 -0.09
N VAL A 96 -2.09 -10.64 -1.20
CA VAL A 96 -2.76 -10.77 -2.51
C VAL A 96 -3.86 -11.84 -2.47
N VAL A 97 -3.57 -13.01 -1.89
CA VAL A 97 -4.53 -14.11 -1.78
C VAL A 97 -5.74 -13.71 -0.93
N CYS A 98 -5.49 -13.12 0.24
CA CYS A 98 -6.55 -12.69 1.15
C CYS A 98 -7.36 -11.53 0.58
N SER A 99 -6.74 -10.60 -0.14
CA SER A 99 -7.45 -9.49 -0.76
C SER A 99 -8.42 -9.99 -1.82
N LYS A 100 -7.99 -10.97 -2.64
CA LYS A 100 -8.87 -11.64 -3.60
C LYS A 100 -10.01 -12.38 -2.90
N LYS A 101 -9.71 -13.15 -1.84
CA LYS A 101 -10.72 -13.91 -1.07
C LYS A 101 -11.80 -13.02 -0.46
N HIS A 102 -11.42 -11.85 0.03
CA HIS A 102 -12.31 -10.92 0.72
C HIS A 102 -12.84 -9.78 -0.17
N GLY A 103 -12.56 -9.81 -1.48
CA GLY A 103 -13.01 -8.78 -2.42
C GLY A 103 -12.46 -7.38 -2.14
N LEU A 104 -11.32 -7.27 -1.45
CA LEU A 104 -10.71 -6.00 -1.10
C LEU A 104 -9.81 -5.50 -2.23
N LYS A 105 -10.04 -4.27 -2.68
CA LYS A 105 -9.11 -3.59 -3.58
C LYS A 105 -7.81 -3.33 -2.83
N ILE A 106 -6.68 -3.63 -3.47
CA ILE A 106 -5.36 -3.23 -2.99
C ILE A 106 -4.79 -2.13 -3.88
N THR A 107 -4.09 -1.18 -3.27
CA THR A 107 -3.13 -0.31 -3.94
C THR A 107 -1.75 -0.60 -3.36
N VAL A 108 -0.73 -0.49 -4.19
CA VAL A 108 0.65 -0.77 -3.78
C VAL A 108 1.44 0.52 -3.90
N ARG A 109 2.13 0.89 -2.81
CA ARG A 109 3.03 2.03 -2.78
C ARG A 109 4.45 1.56 -2.52
N SER A 110 5.36 2.01 -3.37
CA SER A 110 6.79 1.98 -3.14
C SER A 110 7.23 3.37 -2.64
N GLY A 111 7.73 4.23 -3.52
CA GLY A 111 8.15 5.59 -3.19
C GLY A 111 7.04 6.64 -3.21
N GLY A 112 5.86 6.34 -3.77
CA GLY A 112 4.73 7.29 -3.77
C GLY A 112 4.89 8.51 -4.70
N HIS A 113 5.70 8.36 -5.76
CA HIS A 113 5.91 9.36 -6.80
C HIS A 113 4.85 9.37 -7.91
N ASP A 114 3.77 8.60 -7.75
CA ASP A 114 2.68 8.59 -8.71
C ASP A 114 2.09 10.00 -8.83
N PHE A 115 2.22 10.58 -10.02
CA PHE A 115 1.76 11.93 -10.31
C PHE A 115 0.26 12.10 -10.01
N GLU A 116 -0.51 11.09 -10.38
CA GLU A 116 -1.95 11.00 -10.12
C GLU A 116 -2.28 10.37 -8.76
N GLY A 117 -1.29 10.00 -7.94
CA GLY A 117 -1.47 9.45 -6.59
C GLY A 117 -2.15 8.08 -6.50
N LEU A 118 -2.22 7.34 -7.59
CA LEU A 118 -2.95 6.06 -7.68
C LEU A 118 -2.39 4.96 -6.75
N SER A 119 -1.13 5.04 -6.35
CA SER A 119 -0.53 4.15 -5.34
C SER A 119 -1.13 4.33 -3.94
N TYR A 120 -1.71 5.48 -3.62
CA TYR A 120 -2.21 5.79 -2.27
C TYR A 120 -3.64 6.35 -2.24
N ARG A 121 -4.36 6.35 -3.38
CA ARG A 121 -5.78 6.70 -3.45
C ARG A 121 -6.55 5.76 -4.37
N ALA A 122 -7.81 5.50 -4.05
CA ALA A 122 -8.77 4.86 -4.94
C ALA A 122 -10.18 5.40 -4.67
N ASN A 123 -11.04 5.35 -5.69
CA ASN A 123 -12.45 5.78 -5.58
C ASN A 123 -13.36 4.72 -4.92
N VAL A 124 -12.80 3.56 -4.58
CA VAL A 124 -13.47 2.45 -3.90
C VAL A 124 -12.74 2.15 -2.59
N PRO A 125 -13.39 1.56 -1.57
CA PRO A 125 -12.70 1.10 -0.36
C PRO A 125 -11.52 0.20 -0.71
N PHE A 126 -10.34 0.52 -0.17
CA PHE A 126 -9.09 -0.15 -0.54
C PHE A 126 -8.13 -0.27 0.64
N VAL A 127 -7.19 -1.19 0.52
CA VAL A 127 -6.06 -1.41 1.43
C VAL A 127 -4.80 -0.92 0.77
N LEU A 128 -4.00 -0.14 1.49
CA LEU A 128 -2.69 0.30 1.03
C LEU A 128 -1.62 -0.69 1.48
N ILE A 129 -0.92 -1.32 0.53
CA ILE A 129 0.27 -2.12 0.79
C ILE A 129 1.49 -1.23 0.56
N ASP A 130 2.22 -0.94 1.61
CA ASP A 130 3.37 -0.05 1.57
C ASP A 130 4.68 -0.85 1.68
N LEU A 131 5.46 -0.83 0.61
CA LEU A 131 6.71 -1.58 0.45
C LEU A 131 7.91 -0.89 1.12
N VAL A 132 7.67 0.06 2.03
CA VAL A 132 8.70 0.80 2.76
C VAL A 132 9.81 -0.07 3.37
N ASN A 133 9.55 -1.33 3.73
CA ASN A 133 10.57 -2.21 4.30
C ASN A 133 11.41 -2.97 3.25
N PHE A 134 10.99 -3.01 1.98
CA PHE A 134 11.68 -3.71 0.89
C PHE A 134 12.73 -2.81 0.24
N ARG A 135 13.80 -2.51 0.98
CA ARG A 135 14.82 -1.50 0.64
C ARG A 135 16.20 -2.07 0.33
N THR A 136 16.35 -3.39 0.30
CA THR A 136 17.64 -4.05 0.08
C THR A 136 18.11 -3.82 -1.36
N ILE A 137 19.39 -3.52 -1.49
CA ILE A 137 20.11 -3.42 -2.76
C ILE A 137 21.30 -4.36 -2.66
N ASP A 138 21.42 -5.29 -3.59
CA ASP A 138 22.60 -6.14 -3.71
C ASP A 138 23.26 -5.94 -5.06
N VAL A 139 24.51 -5.49 -5.04
CA VAL A 139 25.31 -5.19 -6.23
C VAL A 139 26.32 -6.30 -6.46
N ASN A 140 26.30 -6.94 -7.62
CA ASN A 140 27.35 -7.86 -8.03
C ASN A 140 28.29 -7.15 -9.02
N ILE A 141 29.48 -6.77 -8.55
CA ILE A 141 30.48 -6.07 -9.38
C ILE A 141 31.05 -7.00 -10.46
N LYS A 142 31.29 -8.28 -10.13
CA LYS A 142 31.85 -9.25 -11.08
C LYS A 142 30.95 -9.41 -12.30
N ASP A 143 29.65 -9.51 -12.04
CA ASP A 143 28.63 -9.67 -13.08
C ASP A 143 28.08 -8.32 -13.58
N SER A 144 28.60 -7.20 -13.07
CA SER A 144 28.14 -5.83 -13.38
C SER A 144 26.61 -5.66 -13.27
N SER A 145 25.99 -6.31 -12.29
CA SER A 145 24.54 -6.35 -12.10
C SER A 145 24.14 -5.91 -10.70
N ALA A 146 22.86 -5.55 -10.52
CA ALA A 146 22.34 -5.21 -9.21
C ALA A 146 20.88 -5.65 -9.08
N TRP A 147 20.54 -6.20 -7.91
CA TRP A 147 19.19 -6.50 -7.47
C TRP A 147 18.71 -5.38 -6.55
N VAL A 148 17.61 -4.73 -6.93
CA VAL A 148 17.03 -3.63 -6.18
C VAL A 148 15.61 -3.99 -5.81
N GLN A 149 15.33 -4.04 -4.51
CA GLN A 149 13.97 -4.30 -4.04
C GLN A 149 13.04 -3.12 -4.32
N ALA A 150 11.76 -3.44 -4.50
CA ALA A 150 10.76 -2.50 -5.02
C ALA A 150 10.59 -1.23 -4.17
N GLY A 151 10.82 -1.26 -2.86
CA GLY A 151 10.70 -0.12 -1.95
C GLY A 151 11.97 0.73 -1.80
N ALA A 152 13.05 0.38 -2.50
CA ALA A 152 14.27 1.17 -2.50
C ALA A 152 14.09 2.46 -3.31
N THR A 153 14.45 3.61 -2.73
CA THR A 153 14.52 4.88 -3.44
C THR A 153 15.74 4.87 -4.36
N LEU A 154 15.48 4.60 -5.64
CA LEU A 154 16.44 4.17 -6.67
C LEU A 154 17.75 4.94 -6.69
N TRP A 155 17.73 6.28 -6.72
CA TRP A 155 18.94 7.03 -7.10
C TRP A 155 20.00 7.14 -6.00
N VAL A 156 19.63 7.62 -4.80
CA VAL A 156 20.63 7.92 -3.75
C VAL A 156 21.20 6.63 -3.17
N LYS A 157 20.36 5.63 -2.90
CA LYS A 157 20.82 4.38 -2.27
C LYS A 157 21.67 3.53 -3.20
N PHE A 158 21.34 3.49 -4.50
CA PHE A 158 22.12 2.74 -5.47
C PHE A 158 23.54 3.29 -5.62
N ILE A 159 23.68 4.62 -5.70
CA ILE A 159 25.00 5.27 -5.80
C ILE A 159 25.85 4.99 -4.55
N ILE A 160 25.26 5.09 -3.36
CA ILE A 160 25.97 4.83 -2.09
C ILE A 160 26.46 3.37 -2.04
N GLU A 161 25.63 2.42 -2.44
CA GLU A 161 25.97 0.99 -2.37
C GLU A 161 27.05 0.62 -3.39
N LEU A 162 26.99 1.22 -4.60
CA LEU A 162 28.07 1.11 -5.58
C LEU A 162 29.39 1.64 -5.04
N GLN A 163 29.39 2.82 -4.42
CA GLN A 163 30.58 3.41 -3.81
C GLN A 163 31.15 2.52 -2.70
N ARG A 164 30.30 1.98 -1.83
CA ARG A 164 30.68 1.09 -0.74
C ARG A 164 31.34 -0.19 -1.25
N LYS A 165 30.74 -0.85 -2.26
CA LYS A 165 31.33 -2.07 -2.83
C LYS A 165 32.64 -1.77 -3.58
N ALA A 166 32.73 -0.64 -4.29
CA ALA A 166 33.96 -0.20 -4.95
C ALA A 166 35.11 0.04 -3.95
N GLN A 167 34.84 0.67 -2.81
CA GLN A 167 35.81 0.88 -1.74
C GLN A 167 36.28 -0.45 -1.12
N SER A 168 35.37 -1.41 -0.90
CA SER A 168 35.72 -2.73 -0.35
C SER A 168 36.66 -3.54 -1.23
N MET A 169 36.69 -3.26 -2.54
CA MET A 169 37.58 -3.89 -3.51
C MET A 169 38.88 -3.10 -3.76
N GLY A 170 39.12 -1.99 -3.05
CA GLY A 170 40.31 -1.15 -3.25
C GLY A 170 40.29 -0.31 -4.54
N SER A 171 39.14 -0.20 -5.20
CA SER A 171 38.97 0.61 -6.42
C SER A 171 38.69 2.08 -6.07
N LEU A 172 39.37 3.02 -6.75
CA LEU A 172 39.11 4.46 -6.60
C LEU A 172 37.66 4.79 -7.07
N PRO A 173 36.88 5.58 -6.32
CA PRO A 173 35.52 5.97 -6.70
C PRO A 173 35.42 6.61 -8.10
N VAL A 174 36.49 7.29 -8.54
CA VAL A 174 36.61 7.95 -9.84
C VAL A 174 36.74 6.95 -11.01
N LEU A 175 37.35 5.79 -10.79
CA LEU A 175 37.52 4.73 -11.79
C LEU A 175 36.18 4.03 -12.11
N VAL A 176 35.28 3.92 -11.13
CA VAL A 176 33.98 3.28 -11.31
C VAL A 176 33.00 4.15 -12.11
N LEU A 177 32.96 5.46 -11.84
CA LEU A 177 32.12 6.42 -12.58
C LEU A 177 32.58 6.58 -14.04
N SER A 178 33.89 6.52 -14.29
CA SER A 178 34.47 6.62 -15.64
C SER A 178 34.22 5.37 -16.49
N CYS A 179 34.09 4.18 -15.89
CA CYS A 179 33.71 2.96 -16.59
C CYS A 179 32.24 2.97 -17.05
N TRP A 180 31.33 3.56 -16.27
CA TRP A 180 29.92 3.70 -16.66
C TRP A 180 29.71 4.74 -17.77
N ARG A 181 30.44 5.86 -17.75
CA ARG A 181 30.38 6.88 -18.81
C ARG A 181 30.76 6.32 -20.19
N ARG A 182 31.53 5.22 -20.25
CA ARG A 182 31.95 4.56 -21.48
C ARG A 182 30.94 3.56 -22.06
N ARG A 183 29.87 3.21 -21.34
CA ARG A 183 28.87 2.22 -21.79
C ARG A 183 27.47 2.81 -21.97
N ALA A 184 27.30 4.12 -21.78
CA ALA A 184 26.04 4.84 -21.91
C ALA A 184 25.90 5.59 -23.27
N TYR A 185 26.66 5.20 -24.29
CA TYR A 185 26.49 5.60 -25.68
C TYR A 185 26.66 4.38 -26.58
#